data_AF-A0A354XXY1-F1
#
_entry.id   AF-A0A354XXY1-F1
#
_cell.length_a   1.000
_cell.length_b   1.000
_cell.length_c   1.000
_cell.angle_alpha   90.00
_cell.angle_beta   90.00
_cell.angle_gamma   90.00
#
_symmetry.space_group_name_H-M   'P 1'
#
loop_
_entity.id
_entity.type
_entity.pdbx_description
1 polymer ?
#
loop_
_entity_poly.entity_id
_entity_poly.type
_entity_poly.pdbx_seq_one_letter_code
_entity_poly.pdbx_strand_id
1 'polypeptide(L)'
;MYSTFFKHYWLKSVRAPGYYKNLIVNIFVGLSAVYFLVIFVLLGFMMPRILAEAAPKLDPALTFNGILMYVTVLALLFRFLFQPLSTINLQSYQVLP
;
A
#
# COMPACT_ATOMS: atom_id res chain seq x y z
N MET A 1 16.36 -14.57 16.53
CA MET A 1 16.72 -14.20 15.14
C MET A 1 15.80 -13.11 14.58
N TYR A 2 14.49 -13.33 14.47
CA TYR A 2 13.53 -12.31 13.96
C TYR A 2 13.45 -11.02 14.80
N SER A 3 13.47 -11.13 16.13
CA SER A 3 13.51 -9.97 17.03
C SER A 3 14.77 -9.12 16.85
N THR A 4 15.91 -9.76 16.59
CA THR A 4 17.19 -9.10 16.32
C THR A 4 17.12 -8.29 15.02
N PHE A 5 16.58 -8.89 13.96
CA PHE A 5 16.38 -8.20 12.68
C PHE A 5 15.46 -6.98 12.81
N PHE A 6 14.34 -7.14 13.51
CA PHE A 6 13.41 -6.02 13.75
C PHE A 6 14.08 -4.88 14.53
N LYS A 7 14.82 -5.21 15.60
CA LYS A 7 15.60 -4.24 16.38
C LYS A 7 16.61 -3.49 15.53
N HIS A 8 17.34 -4.20 14.66
CA HIS A 8 18.32 -3.59 13.76
C HIS A 8 17.65 -2.68 12.72
N TYR A 9 16.50 -3.07 12.18
CA TYR A 9 15.74 -2.26 11.23
C TYR A 9 15.22 -0.96 11.86
N TRP A 10 14.70 -1.05 13.09
CA TRP A 10 14.24 0.09 13.85
C TRP A 10 15.37 1.08 14.13
N LEU A 11 16.50 0.58 14.67
CA LEU A 11 17.68 1.41 14.95
C LEU A 11 18.27 2.05 13.68
N LYS A 12 18.30 1.32 12.56
CA LYS A 12 18.76 1.83 11.26
C LYS A 12 17.90 2.99 10.77
N SER A 13 16.57 2.89 10.89
CA SER A 13 15.65 3.96 10.48
C SER A 13 15.86 5.24 11.29
N VAL A 14 15.98 5.14 12.61
CA VAL A 14 16.12 6.30 13.49
C VAL A 14 17.51 6.96 13.36
N ARG A 15 18.55 6.18 13.10
CA ARG A 15 19.94 6.69 12.95
C ARG A 15 20.28 7.20 11.55
N ALA A 16 19.35 7.13 10.60
CA ALA A 16 19.60 7.62 9.26
C ALA A 16 19.84 9.14 9.28
N PRO A 17 20.91 9.66 8.65
CA PRO A 17 21.23 11.10 8.66
C PRO A 17 20.10 11.99 8.14
N GLY A 18 19.23 11.46 7.27
CA GLY A 18 18.07 12.16 6.72
C GLY A 18 16.77 12.03 7.53
N TYR A 19 16.75 11.28 8.64
CA TYR A 19 15.53 11.00 9.41
C TYR A 19 14.87 12.29 9.92
N TYR A 20 15.65 13.17 10.55
CA TYR A 20 15.16 14.45 11.07
C TYR A 20 14.80 15.46 9.97
N LYS A 21 15.54 15.44 8.85
CA LYS A 21 15.27 16.32 7.69
C LYS A 21 13.88 16.05 7.09
N ASN A 22 13.44 14.80 7.10
CA ASN A 22 12.14 14.39 6.54
C ASN A 22 11.09 14.09 7.62
N LEU A 23 11.33 14.45 8.88
CA LEU A 23 10.44 14.09 9.99
C LEU A 23 9.00 14.62 9.78
N ILE A 24 8.88 15.89 9.37
CA ILE A 24 7.58 16.51 9.09
C ILE A 24 6.85 15.78 7.95
N VAL A 25 7.57 15.47 6.87
CA VAL A 25 7.02 14.72 5.72
C VAL A 25 6.57 13.33 6.15
N ASN A 26 7.37 12.62 6.96
CA ASN A 26 7.03 11.29 7.46
C ASN A 26 5.79 11.31 8.35
N ILE A 27 5.65 12.31 9.22
CA ILE A 27 4.45 12.48 10.06
C ILE A 27 3.22 12.74 9.18
N PHE A 28 3.34 13.61 8.18
CA PHE A 28 2.25 13.92 7.26
C PHE A 28 1.82 12.67 6.45
N VAL A 29 2.78 11.88 5.97
CA VAL A 29 2.52 10.59 5.29
C VAL A 29 1.87 9.57 6.23
N GLY A 30 2.31 9.51 7.49
CA GLY A 30 1.70 8.64 8.49
C GLY A 30 0.25 9.02 8.79
N LEU A 31 -0.03 10.31 8.96
CA LEU A 31 -1.38 10.82 9.19
C LEU A 31 -2.28 10.60 7.97
N SER A 32 -1.78 10.84 6.75
CA SER A 32 -2.56 10.59 5.54
C SER A 32 -2.87 9.10 5.37
N ALA A 33 -1.93 8.21 5.69
CA ALA A 33 -2.17 6.77 5.68
C ALA A 33 -3.29 6.36 6.66
N VAL A 34 -3.26 6.87 7.89
CA VAL A 34 -4.33 6.61 8.87
C VAL A 34 -5.67 7.20 8.41
N TYR A 35 -5.66 8.42 7.89
CA TYR A 35 -6.84 9.09 7.35
C TYR A 35 -7.52 8.25 6.24
N PHE A 36 -6.75 7.80 5.24
CA PHE A 36 -7.28 6.96 4.16
C PHE A 36 -7.71 5.58 4.65
N LEU A 37 -7.01 4.99 5.62
CA LEU A 37 -7.42 3.72 6.23
C LEU A 37 -8.81 3.84 6.84
N VAL A 38 -9.07 4.88 7.63
CA VAL A 38 -10.38 5.13 8.24
C VAL A 38 -11.45 5.29 7.17
N ILE A 39 -11.18 6.07 6.11
CA ILE A 39 -12.10 6.25 4.99
C ILE A 39 -12.43 4.91 4.31
N PHE A 40 -11.42 4.08 4.00
CA PHE A 40 -11.65 2.81 3.33
C PHE A 40 -12.43 1.82 4.20
N VAL A 41 -12.20 1.81 5.51
CA VAL A 41 -12.99 1.01 6.45
C VAL A 41 -14.45 1.48 6.47
N LEU A 42 -14.69 2.78 6.60
CA LEU A 42 -16.04 3.34 6.57
C LEU A 42 -16.75 3.06 5.24
N LEU A 43 -16.04 3.22 4.12
CA LEU A 43 -16.55 2.94 2.78
C LEU A 43 -16.91 1.45 2.65
N GLY A 44 -16.09 0.55 3.19
CA GLY A 44 -16.40 -0.88 3.24
C GLY A 44 -17.72 -1.18 3.97
N PHE A 45 -17.99 -0.52 5.11
CA PHE A 45 -19.25 -0.67 5.82
C PHE A 45 -20.44 -0.01 5.11
N MET A 46 -20.22 1.10 4.40
CA MET A 46 -21.28 1.81 3.67
C MET A 46 -21.59 1.20 2.30
N MET A 47 -20.68 0.40 1.74
CA MET A 47 -20.81 -0.16 0.39
C MET A 47 -22.12 -0.91 0.11
N PRO A 48 -22.64 -1.77 1.02
CA PRO A 48 -23.92 -2.43 0.79
C PRO A 48 -25.08 -1.45 0.63
N ARG A 49 -25.08 -0.34 1.39
CA ARG A 49 -26.11 0.70 1.30
C ARG A 49 -26.01 1.48 -0.01
N ILE A 50 -24.79 1.86 -0.38
CA ILE A 50 -24.50 2.56 -1.65
C ILE A 50 -24.92 1.71 -2.84
N LEU A 51 -24.60 0.41 -2.83
CA LEU A 51 -24.98 -0.52 -3.90
C LEU A 51 -26.50 -0.77 -3.95
N ALA A 52 -27.16 -0.86 -2.80
CA ALA A 52 -28.62 -1.02 -2.76
C ALA A 52 -29.34 0.20 -3.35
N GLU A 53 -28.80 1.41 -3.17
CA GLU A 53 -29.36 2.64 -3.75
C GLU A 53 -29.03 2.79 -5.25
N ALA A 54 -27.79 2.45 -5.66
CA ALA A 54 -27.37 2.54 -7.05
C ALA A 54 -27.95 1.45 -7.96
N ALA A 55 -28.16 0.24 -7.44
CA ALA A 55 -28.62 -0.93 -8.19
C ALA A 55 -29.65 -1.76 -7.39
N PRO A 56 -30.87 -1.23 -7.14
CA PRO A 56 -31.85 -1.82 -6.23
C PRO A 56 -32.40 -3.20 -6.65
N LYS A 57 -32.14 -3.64 -7.89
CA LYS A 57 -32.60 -4.93 -8.43
C LYS A 57 -31.59 -6.06 -8.26
N LEU A 58 -30.35 -5.75 -7.88
CA LEU A 58 -29.27 -6.72 -7.75
C LEU A 58 -28.96 -6.93 -6.27
N ASP A 59 -28.61 -8.17 -5.90
CA ASP A 59 -28.12 -8.46 -4.56
C ASP A 59 -26.79 -7.71 -4.34
N PRO A 60 -26.73 -6.77 -3.37
CA PRO A 60 -25.54 -5.98 -3.11
C PRO A 60 -24.30 -6.84 -2.83
N ALA A 61 -24.47 -8.00 -2.18
CA ALA A 61 -23.36 -8.90 -1.88
C ALA A 61 -22.78 -9.54 -3.14
N LEU A 62 -23.64 -10.01 -4.05
CA LEU A 62 -23.21 -10.59 -5.33
C LEU A 62 -22.52 -9.55 -6.21
N THR A 63 -23.10 -8.35 -6.33
CA THR A 63 -22.53 -7.27 -7.13
C THR A 63 -21.16 -6.82 -6.60
N PHE A 64 -21.02 -6.68 -5.28
CA PHE A 64 -19.75 -6.32 -4.67
C PHE A 64 -18.66 -7.35 -4.96
N ASN A 65 -18.94 -8.64 -4.73
CA ASN A 65 -17.97 -9.72 -4.97
C ASN A 65 -17.57 -9.82 -6.45
N GLY A 66 -18.52 -9.64 -7.37
CA GLY A 66 -18.25 -9.58 -8.80
C GLY A 66 -17.28 -8.44 -9.17
N ILE A 67 -17.56 -7.22 -8.68
CA ILE A 67 -16.66 -6.07 -8.86
C ILE A 67 -15.27 -6.37 -8.29
N LEU A 68 -15.20 -6.97 -7.10
CA LEU A 68 -13.94 -7.26 -6.42
C LEU A 68 -13.05 -8.22 -7.22
N MET A 69 -13.64 -9.20 -7.90
CA MET A 69 -12.91 -10.07 -8.84
C MET A 69 -12.31 -9.28 -10.00
N TYR A 70 -13.09 -8.46 -10.70
CA TYR A 70 -12.59 -7.66 -11.82
C TYR A 70 -11.52 -6.66 -11.39
N VAL A 71 -11.74 -5.96 -10.28
CA VAL A 71 -10.77 -5.01 -9.70
C VAL A 71 -9.48 -5.72 -9.31
N THR A 72 -9.56 -6.93 -8.75
CA THR A 72 -8.38 -7.72 -8.37
C THR A 72 -7.55 -8.09 -9.60
N VAL A 73 -8.18 -8.59 -10.67
CA VAL A 73 -7.49 -8.91 -11.92
C VAL A 73 -6.81 -7.67 -12.50
N LEU A 74 -7.55 -6.57 -12.58
CA LEU A 74 -7.03 -5.29 -13.09
C LEU A 74 -5.87 -4.76 -12.24
N ALA A 75 -5.96 -4.88 -10.92
CA ALA A 75 -4.89 -4.49 -10.01
C ALA A 75 -3.62 -5.36 -10.20
N LEU A 76 -3.76 -6.65 -10.46
CA LEU A 76 -2.62 -7.52 -10.77
C LEU A 76 -1.97 -7.15 -12.11
N LEU A 77 -2.78 -6.82 -13.13
CA LEU A 77 -2.26 -6.34 -14.41
C LEU A 77 -1.47 -5.04 -14.23
N PHE A 78 -2.04 -4.06 -13.52
CA PHE A 78 -1.32 -2.83 -13.22
C PHE A 78 -0.06 -3.08 -12.41
N ARG A 79 -0.12 -3.94 -11.39
CA ARG A 79 1.06 -4.31 -10.60
C ARG A 79 2.18 -4.87 -11.47
N PHE A 80 1.85 -5.73 -12.44
CA PHE A 80 2.83 -6.28 -13.37
C PHE A 80 3.47 -5.18 -14.23
N LEU A 81 2.68 -4.23 -14.74
CA LEU A 81 3.17 -3.12 -15.56
C LEU A 81 4.05 -2.13 -14.78
N PHE A 82 3.71 -1.85 -13.52
CA PHE A 82 4.44 -0.92 -12.65
C PHE A 82 5.60 -1.58 -11.89
N GLN A 83 5.80 -2.89 -12.03
CA GLN A 83 6.88 -3.57 -11.34
C GLN A 83 8.23 -3.07 -11.87
N PRO A 84 9.13 -2.55 -11.01
CA PRO A 84 10.45 -2.16 -11.46
C PRO A 84 11.18 -3.39 -12.01
N LEU A 85 11.81 -3.26 -13.18
CA LEU A 85 12.69 -4.30 -13.68
C LEU A 85 13.83 -4.49 -12.68
N SER A 86 14.23 -5.75 -12.46
CA SER A 86 15.39 -6.07 -11.62
C SER A 86 16.64 -5.51 -12.28
N THR A 87 16.99 -4.26 -11.97
CA THR A 87 18.24 -3.66 -12.41
C THR A 87 19.35 -4.17 -11.51
N ILE A 88 20.36 -4.79 -12.12
CA ILE A 88 21.62 -5.05 -11.43
C ILE A 88 22.19 -3.68 -11.06
N ASN A 89 22.50 -3.47 -9.78
CA ASN A 89 23.11 -2.22 -9.33
C ASN A 89 24.55 -2.15 -9.86
N LEU A 90 24.72 -1.60 -11.07
CA LEU A 90 26.01 -1.52 -11.76
C LEU A 90 27.09 -0.80 -10.93
N GLN A 91 26.70 0.19 -10.11
CA GLN A 91 27.62 0.91 -9.21
C GLN A 91 28.28 -0.02 -8.19
N SER A 92 27.59 -1.07 -7.75
CA SER A 92 28.14 -2.05 -6.81
C SER A 92 29.17 -2.99 -7.44
N TYR A 93 29.22 -3.08 -8.78
CA TYR A 93 30.18 -3.89 -9.53
C TYR A 93 31.36 -3.07 -10.06
N GLN A 94 31.30 -1.74 -10.04
CA GLN A 94 32.39 -0.85 -10.44
C GLN A 94 33.54 -0.78 -9.42
N VAL A 95 33.38 -1.39 -8.25
CA VAL A 95 34.40 -1.49 -7.18
C VAL A 95 35.19 -2.81 -7.22
N LEU A 96 34.86 -3.72 -8.14
CA LEU A 96 35.71 -4.87 -8.43
C LEU A 96 36.78 -4.44 -9.46
N PRO A 97 38.05 -4.83 -9.27
CA PRO A 97 39.16 -4.42 -10.14
C PRO A 97 38.96 -4.84 -11.61
#